data_AF-A0A497EXK6-F1
#
_entry.id   AF-A0A497EXK6-F1
#
_cell.length_a   1.000
_cell.length_b   1.000
_cell.length_c   1.000
_cell.angle_alpha   90.00
_cell.angle_beta   90.00
_cell.angle_gamma   90.00
#
_symmetry.space_group_name_H-M   'P 1'
#
loop_
_entity.id
_entity.type
_entity.pdbx_description
1 polymer ?
#
loop_
_entity_poly.entity_id
_entity_poly.type
_entity_poly.pdbx_seq_one_letter_code
_entity_poly.pdbx_strand_id
1 'polypeptide(L)'
;MAIIGTQISGYSLLFEASEAAQKHKGFSDLTAEFTGEMIGLFIGILVDAAILIACASLLYPQGLVIATIEEAIFALKPALGDLIIYLLAIGIIASSFLRSVVVAMSNFKILDELIEDMAELLKIRGAVLAGWKVILASVSFLIAPLFLAFGASPLKLVINASALTCMFTPIPLIFLSLLFSGLRFPEDVKAGFVKVFCWIVTVVISIISVVGLIFSVFG
;
A
#
# COMPACT_ATOMS: atom_id res chain seq x y z
N MET A 1 -11.39 0.67 -7.86
CA MET A 1 -10.28 1.60 -7.49
C MET A 1 -9.78 1.33 -6.08
N ALA A 2 -10.60 1.48 -5.03
CA ALA A 2 -10.16 1.28 -3.65
C ALA A 2 -9.49 -0.09 -3.40
N ILE A 3 -10.10 -1.19 -3.85
CA ILE A 3 -9.53 -2.55 -3.71
C ILE A 3 -8.17 -2.70 -4.40
N ILE A 4 -7.98 -2.07 -5.57
CA ILE A 4 -6.70 -2.15 -6.30
C ILE A 4 -5.65 -1.31 -5.58
N GLY A 5 -6.01 -0.10 -5.13
CA GLY A 5 -5.09 0.78 -4.39
C GLY A 5 -4.70 0.26 -3.01
N THR A 6 -5.52 -0.58 -2.38
CA THR A 6 -5.13 -1.25 -1.13
C THR A 6 -4.10 -2.36 -1.36
N GLN A 7 -4.13 -3.03 -2.52
CA GLN A 7 -3.22 -4.13 -2.82
C GLN A 7 -1.89 -3.66 -3.43
N ILE A 8 -1.95 -2.68 -4.32
CA ILE A 8 -0.76 -2.16 -5.01
C ILE A 8 -0.64 -0.69 -4.65
N SER A 9 0.35 -0.37 -3.83
CA SER A 9 0.63 0.98 -3.37
C SER A 9 2.00 1.43 -3.86
N GLY A 10 2.08 2.65 -4.40
CA GLY A 10 3.35 3.21 -4.86
C GLY A 10 4.45 3.22 -3.80
N TYR A 11 4.12 3.51 -2.54
CA TYR A 11 5.09 3.53 -1.45
C TYR A 11 5.65 2.13 -1.13
N SER A 12 4.86 1.05 -1.25
CA SER A 12 5.32 -0.30 -0.94
C SER A 12 6.28 -0.81 -2.01
N LEU A 13 6.02 -0.49 -3.28
CA LEU A 13 6.92 -0.80 -4.40
C LEU A 13 8.28 -0.12 -4.24
N LEU A 14 8.29 1.15 -3.84
CA LEU A 14 9.54 1.88 -3.61
C LEU A 14 10.28 1.36 -2.37
N PHE A 15 9.55 0.96 -1.32
CA PHE A 15 10.15 0.35 -0.14
C PHE A 15 10.83 -0.98 -0.44
N GLU A 16 10.16 -1.87 -1.17
CA GLU A 16 10.73 -3.14 -1.63
C GLU A 16 11.94 -2.92 -2.54
N ALA A 17 11.87 -1.94 -3.45
CA ALA A 17 13.00 -1.58 -4.31
C ALA A 17 14.21 -1.07 -3.51
N SER A 18 14.00 -0.23 -2.49
CA SER A 18 15.06 0.28 -1.61
C SER A 18 15.65 -0.85 -0.74
N GLU A 19 14.82 -1.74 -0.19
CA GLU A 19 15.29 -2.94 0.53
C GLU A 19 16.12 -3.87 -0.38
N ALA A 20 15.66 -4.10 -1.62
CA ALA A 20 16.40 -4.88 -2.60
C ALA A 20 17.75 -4.22 -2.96
N ALA A 21 17.81 -2.89 -3.06
CA ALA A 21 19.05 -2.16 -3.35
C ALA A 21 20.08 -2.21 -2.20
N GLN A 22 19.62 -2.26 -0.95
CA GLN A 22 20.50 -2.30 0.24
C GLN A 22 21.04 -3.70 0.56
N LYS A 23 20.41 -4.76 0.05
CA LYS A 23 20.88 -6.13 0.27
C LYS A 23 22.14 -6.40 -0.56
N HIS A 24 23.25 -6.68 0.13
CA HIS A 24 24.53 -7.06 -0.49
C HIS A 24 24.57 -8.49 -1.07
N LYS A 25 23.45 -9.22 -1.07
CA LYS A 25 23.38 -10.58 -1.58
C LYS A 25 23.08 -10.54 -3.07
N GLY A 26 23.98 -11.08 -3.89
CA GLY A 26 23.82 -11.11 -5.34
C GLY A 26 22.61 -11.95 -5.80
N PHE A 27 22.46 -12.10 -7.12
CA PHE A 27 21.32 -12.74 -7.80
C PHE A 27 20.99 -14.20 -7.40
N SER A 28 21.81 -14.86 -6.56
CA SER A 28 21.60 -16.25 -6.13
C SER A 28 20.42 -16.43 -5.17
N ASP A 29 20.07 -15.43 -4.36
CA ASP A 29 18.98 -15.51 -3.37
C ASP A 29 17.63 -15.01 -3.94
N LEU A 30 17.61 -14.52 -5.19
CA LEU A 30 16.42 -13.91 -5.80
C LEU A 30 15.22 -14.86 -5.88
N THR A 31 15.46 -16.16 -6.09
CA THR A 31 14.41 -17.17 -6.12
C THR A 31 13.81 -17.44 -4.75
N ALA A 32 14.62 -17.38 -3.68
CA ALA A 32 14.15 -17.54 -2.31
C ALA A 32 13.30 -16.34 -1.89
N GLU A 33 13.72 -15.12 -2.26
CA GLU A 33 12.96 -13.90 -1.99
C GLU A 33 11.63 -13.90 -2.73
N PHE A 34 11.64 -14.19 -4.03
CA PHE A 34 10.42 -14.30 -4.83
C PHE A 34 9.44 -15.33 -4.26
N THR A 35 9.96 -16.49 -3.80
CA THR A 35 9.12 -17.52 -3.19
C THR A 35 8.52 -17.04 -1.87
N GLY A 36 9.30 -16.34 -1.04
CA GLY A 36 8.82 -15.75 0.20
C GLY A 36 7.71 -14.72 -0.02
N GLU A 37 7.88 -13.84 -1.01
CA GLU A 37 6.87 -12.85 -1.41
C GLU A 37 5.59 -13.52 -1.93
N MET A 38 5.72 -14.54 -2.78
CA MET A 38 4.55 -15.28 -3.28
C MET A 38 3.76 -15.95 -2.17
N ILE A 39 4.43 -16.55 -1.17
CA ILE A 39 3.76 -17.17 -0.02
C ILE A 39 3.03 -16.09 0.79
N GLY A 40 3.67 -14.95 1.04
CA GLY A 40 3.06 -13.83 1.75
C GLY A 40 1.81 -13.29 1.04
N LEU A 41 1.92 -13.07 -0.28
CA LEU A 41 0.81 -12.62 -1.11
C LEU A 41 -0.34 -13.64 -1.11
N PHE A 42 -0.04 -14.94 -1.22
CA PHE A 42 -1.06 -15.98 -1.23
C PHE A 42 -1.84 -16.04 0.09
N ILE A 43 -1.15 -15.92 1.23
CA ILE A 43 -1.79 -15.84 2.55
C ILE A 43 -2.67 -14.60 2.65
N GLY A 44 -2.19 -13.45 2.20
CA GLY A 44 -2.97 -12.19 2.19
C GLY A 44 -4.26 -12.33 1.39
N ILE A 45 -4.17 -12.84 0.16
CA ILE A 45 -5.33 -13.07 -0.71
C ILE A 45 -6.33 -14.04 -0.08
N LEU A 46 -5.86 -15.10 0.60
CA LEU A 46 -6.73 -16.05 1.28
C LEU A 46 -7.53 -15.38 2.40
N VAL A 47 -6.87 -14.53 3.21
CA VAL A 47 -7.52 -13.78 4.28
C VAL A 47 -8.53 -12.78 3.73
N ASP A 48 -8.15 -12.01 2.69
CA ASP A 48 -9.05 -11.06 2.03
C ASP A 48 -10.28 -11.75 1.44
N ALA A 49 -10.09 -12.90 0.79
CA ALA A 49 -11.17 -13.71 0.25
C ALA A 49 -12.10 -14.22 1.37
N ALA A 50 -11.54 -14.69 2.49
CA ALA A 50 -12.35 -15.14 3.64
C ALA A 50 -13.19 -14.01 4.22
N ILE A 51 -12.62 -12.81 4.38
CA ILE A 51 -13.34 -11.62 4.86
C ILE A 51 -14.45 -11.24 3.86
N LEU A 52 -14.14 -11.22 2.56
CA LEU A 52 -15.10 -10.88 1.52
C LEU A 52 -16.28 -11.86 1.48
N ILE A 53 -16.02 -13.18 1.56
CA ILE A 53 -17.05 -14.21 1.59
C ILE A 53 -17.89 -14.14 2.87
N ALA A 54 -17.27 -13.90 4.02
CA ALA A 54 -17.98 -13.73 5.30
C ALA A 54 -18.91 -12.49 5.24
N CYS A 55 -18.40 -11.37 4.76
CA CYS A 55 -19.18 -10.15 4.60
C CYS A 55 -20.32 -10.33 3.57
N ALA A 56 -20.03 -10.98 2.43
CA ALA A 56 -21.02 -11.23 1.40
C ALA A 56 -22.13 -12.19 1.88
N SER A 57 -21.80 -13.23 2.64
CA SER A 57 -22.81 -14.20 3.11
C SER A 57 -23.66 -13.65 4.25
N LEU A 58 -23.12 -12.77 5.10
CA LEU A 58 -23.81 -12.28 6.29
C LEU A 58 -24.50 -10.92 6.10
N LEU A 59 -23.87 -9.99 5.37
CA LEU A 59 -24.38 -8.61 5.24
C LEU A 59 -25.20 -8.40 3.97
N TYR A 60 -24.89 -9.10 2.87
CA TYR A 60 -25.65 -8.97 1.63
C TYR A 60 -27.13 -9.38 1.76
N PRO A 61 -27.48 -10.50 2.43
CA PRO A 61 -28.90 -10.91 2.57
C PRO A 61 -29.72 -9.95 3.44
N GLN A 62 -29.06 -9.18 4.32
CA GLN A 62 -29.72 -8.24 5.22
C GLN A 62 -29.97 -6.87 4.56
N GLY A 63 -29.41 -6.62 3.37
CA GLY A 63 -29.57 -5.35 2.66
C GLY A 63 -29.04 -4.12 3.40
N LEU A 64 -28.20 -4.31 4.42
CA LEU A 64 -27.68 -3.23 5.25
C LEU A 64 -26.56 -2.48 4.52
N VAL A 65 -26.76 -1.17 4.34
CA VAL A 65 -25.70 -0.27 3.88
C VAL A 65 -24.86 0.12 5.09
N ILE A 66 -23.68 -0.47 5.20
CA ILE A 66 -22.75 -0.24 6.30
C ILE A 66 -22.07 1.13 6.11
N ALA A 67 -22.19 2.01 7.10
CA ALA A 67 -21.50 3.30 7.11
C ALA A 67 -20.21 3.27 7.93
N THR A 68 -20.10 2.34 8.90
CA THR A 68 -18.97 2.24 9.82
C THR A 68 -18.46 0.80 10.01
N ILE A 69 -17.18 0.66 10.38
CA ILE A 69 -16.60 -0.65 10.67
C ILE A 69 -17.27 -1.28 11.90
N GLU A 70 -17.67 -0.46 12.87
CA GLU A 70 -18.37 -0.91 14.07
C GLU A 70 -19.71 -1.55 13.73
N GLU A 71 -20.50 -0.94 12.85
CA GLU A 71 -21.75 -1.52 12.34
C GLU A 71 -21.52 -2.88 11.67
N ALA A 72 -20.46 -3.02 10.87
CA ALA A 72 -20.12 -4.30 10.26
C ALA A 72 -19.83 -5.37 11.33
N ILE A 73 -19.03 -5.03 12.34
CA ILE A 73 -18.66 -5.94 13.43
C ILE A 73 -19.89 -6.34 14.26
N PHE A 74 -20.78 -5.39 14.57
CA PHE A 74 -22.02 -5.69 15.31
C PHE A 74 -23.00 -6.53 14.50
N ALA A 75 -23.10 -6.32 13.19
CA ALA A 75 -23.91 -7.15 12.31
C ALA A 75 -23.37 -8.60 12.20
N LEU A 76 -22.05 -8.77 12.33
CA LEU A 76 -21.38 -10.08 12.35
C LEU A 76 -21.49 -10.80 13.70
N LYS A 77 -21.68 -10.05 14.80
CA LYS A 77 -21.78 -10.56 16.18
C LYS A 77 -22.75 -11.74 16.36
N PRO A 78 -24.02 -11.71 15.90
CA PRO A 78 -24.95 -12.83 16.11
C PRO A 78 -24.57 -14.12 15.39
N ALA A 79 -23.76 -14.04 14.32
CA ALA A 79 -23.35 -15.22 13.55
C ALA A 79 -22.02 -15.82 14.03
N LEU A 80 -21.07 -14.99 14.46
CA LEU A 80 -19.71 -15.40 14.84
C LEU A 80 -19.53 -15.55 16.36
N GLY A 81 -20.40 -14.95 17.17
CA GLY A 81 -20.29 -14.98 18.63
C GLY A 81 -19.21 -14.03 19.17
N ASP A 82 -19.30 -13.71 20.46
CA ASP A 82 -18.53 -12.62 21.09
C ASP A 82 -17.00 -12.83 21.04
N LEU A 83 -16.54 -14.08 21.22
CA LEU A 83 -15.10 -14.40 21.22
C LEU A 83 -14.42 -14.08 19.89
N ILE A 84 -15.08 -14.39 18.76
CA ILE A 84 -14.51 -14.15 17.43
C ILE A 84 -14.46 -12.65 17.12
N ILE A 85 -15.43 -11.89 17.62
CA ILE A 85 -15.44 -10.43 17.48
C ILE A 85 -14.24 -9.79 18.21
N TYR A 86 -13.89 -10.25 19.40
CA TYR A 86 -12.69 -9.75 20.09
C TYR A 86 -11.40 -10.07 19.33
N LEU A 87 -11.27 -11.28 18.79
CA LEU A 87 -10.13 -11.67 17.96
C LEU A 87 -10.04 -10.83 16.68
N LEU A 88 -11.17 -10.55 16.04
CA LEU A 88 -11.25 -9.69 14.86
C LEU A 88 -10.82 -8.26 15.20
N ALA A 89 -11.31 -7.69 16.30
CA ALA A 89 -10.95 -6.35 16.74
C ALA A 89 -9.45 -6.23 17.02
N ILE A 90 -8.86 -7.22 17.73
CA ILE A 90 -7.42 -7.27 17.99
C ILE A 90 -6.63 -7.37 16.68
N GLY A 91 -7.09 -8.20 15.73
CA GLY A 91 -6.46 -8.34 14.41
C GLY A 91 -6.48 -7.05 13.60
N ILE A 92 -7.60 -6.32 13.60
CA ILE A 92 -7.72 -5.01 12.93
C ILE A 92 -6.76 -4.00 13.55
N ILE A 93 -6.66 -3.95 14.88
CA ILE A 93 -5.74 -3.04 15.58
C ILE A 93 -4.28 -3.39 15.25
N ALA A 94 -3.91 -4.66 15.36
CA ALA A 94 -2.54 -5.13 15.11
C ALA A 94 -2.11 -4.87 13.66
N SER A 95 -2.96 -5.20 12.68
CA SER A 95 -2.68 -4.97 11.26
C SER A 95 -2.58 -3.47 10.92
N SER A 96 -3.45 -2.63 11.49
CA SER A 96 -3.40 -1.18 11.30
C SER A 96 -2.10 -0.59 11.83
N PHE A 97 -1.65 -1.05 13.01
CA PHE A 97 -0.40 -0.58 13.61
C PHE A 97 0.81 -1.00 12.77
N LEU A 98 0.87 -2.27 12.37
CA LEU A 98 1.96 -2.78 11.52
C LEU A 98 2.03 -2.01 10.20
N ARG A 99 0.89 -1.80 9.54
CA ARG A 99 0.81 -1.03 8.29
C ARG A 99 1.27 0.42 8.46
N SER A 100 0.87 1.07 9.56
CA SER A 100 1.29 2.43 9.87
C SER A 100 2.82 2.55 9.99
N VAL A 101 3.45 1.61 10.69
CA VAL A 101 4.92 1.57 10.84
C VAL A 101 5.62 1.36 9.50
N VAL A 102 5.15 0.42 8.67
CA VAL A 102 5.73 0.16 7.34
C VAL A 102 5.63 1.39 6.44
N VAL A 103 4.47 2.06 6.41
CA VAL A 103 4.26 3.29 5.63
C VAL A 103 5.20 4.40 6.12
N ALA A 104 5.32 4.58 7.43
CA ALA A 104 6.22 5.58 8.00
C ALA A 104 7.68 5.31 7.64
N MET A 105 8.15 4.07 7.77
CA MET A 105 9.50 3.69 7.38
C MET A 105 9.76 3.91 5.89
N SER A 106 8.80 3.54 5.04
CA SER A 106 8.88 3.73 3.59
C SER A 106 9.05 5.21 3.23
N ASN A 107 8.22 6.07 3.81
CA ASN A 107 8.28 7.50 3.56
C ASN A 107 9.59 8.11 4.07
N PHE A 108 10.05 7.72 5.27
CA PHE A 108 11.31 8.23 5.80
C PHE A 108 12.50 7.85 4.93
N LYS A 109 12.58 6.62 4.43
CA LYS A 109 13.67 6.19 3.53
C LYS A 109 13.72 7.00 2.24
N ILE A 110 12.57 7.11 1.56
CA ILE A 110 12.48 7.83 0.28
C ILE A 110 12.84 9.32 0.47
N LEU A 111 12.37 9.91 1.57
CA LEU A 111 12.64 11.31 1.86
C LEU A 111 14.07 11.56 2.31
N ASP A 112 14.70 10.61 3.02
CA ASP A 112 16.11 10.68 3.37
C ASP A 112 16.98 10.68 2.11
N GLU A 113 16.71 9.77 1.16
CA GLU A 113 17.40 9.74 -0.15
C GLU A 113 17.22 11.06 -0.92
N LEU A 114 15.98 11.57 -1.01
CA LEU A 114 15.69 12.86 -1.66
C LEU A 114 16.38 14.05 -0.99
N ILE A 115 16.41 14.06 0.34
CA ILE A 115 17.01 15.13 1.14
C ILE A 115 18.53 15.11 1.03
N GLU A 116 19.14 13.94 1.01
CA GLU A 116 20.58 13.76 0.84
C GLU A 116 21.03 14.25 -0.55
N ASP A 117 20.33 13.84 -1.61
CA ASP A 117 20.56 14.32 -2.98
C ASP A 117 20.42 15.86 -3.07
N MET A 118 19.37 16.42 -2.46
CA MET A 118 19.16 17.88 -2.44
C MET A 118 20.23 18.61 -1.61
N ALA A 119 20.66 18.04 -0.48
CA ALA A 119 21.69 18.64 0.37
C ALA A 119 23.04 18.68 -0.33
N GLU A 120 23.38 17.64 -1.11
CA GLU A 120 24.58 17.60 -1.96
C GLU A 120 24.51 18.67 -3.07
N LEU A 121 23.38 18.77 -3.77
CA LEU A 121 23.13 19.78 -4.81
C LEU A 121 23.21 21.23 -4.28
N LEU A 122 22.68 21.49 -3.08
CA LEU A 122 22.61 22.82 -2.48
C LEU A 122 23.82 23.17 -1.60
N LYS A 123 24.75 22.23 -1.35
CA LYS A 123 25.89 22.37 -0.42
C LYS A 123 25.49 22.83 1.00
N ILE A 124 24.32 22.42 1.48
CA ILE A 124 23.81 22.75 2.82
C ILE A 124 24.04 21.55 3.75
N ARG A 125 24.34 21.80 5.04
CA ARG A 125 24.49 20.72 6.03
C ARG A 125 23.17 19.96 6.21
N GLY A 126 23.18 18.65 5.97
CA GLY A 126 22.01 17.77 6.14
C GLY A 126 21.35 17.81 7.53
N ALA A 127 22.08 18.26 8.56
CA ALA A 127 21.55 18.46 9.91
C ALA A 127 20.38 19.47 9.99
N VAL A 128 20.28 20.44 9.06
CA VAL A 128 19.15 21.38 8.99
C VAL A 128 17.88 20.72 8.41
N LEU A 129 18.04 19.74 7.52
CA LEU A 129 16.92 19.00 6.92
C LEU A 129 16.41 17.84 7.79
N ALA A 130 17.14 17.46 8.85
CA ALA A 130 16.70 16.45 9.82
C ALA A 130 15.38 16.80 10.55
N GLY A 131 15.02 18.09 10.62
CA GLY A 131 13.74 18.56 11.15
C GLY A 131 12.52 18.07 10.36
N TRP A 132 12.69 17.68 9.09
CA TRP A 132 11.62 17.18 8.23
C TRP A 132 10.95 15.91 8.78
N LYS A 133 11.73 15.02 9.40
CA LYS A 133 11.22 13.79 10.03
C LYS A 133 10.20 14.10 11.14
N VAL A 134 10.52 15.09 11.96
CA VAL A 134 9.65 15.55 13.05
C VAL A 134 8.40 16.19 12.47
N ILE A 135 8.53 17.05 11.46
CA ILE A 135 7.39 17.71 10.80
C ILE A 135 6.42 16.67 10.23
N LEU A 136 6.92 15.69 9.47
CA LEU A 136 6.07 14.64 8.89
C LEU A 136 5.41 13.75 9.92
N ALA A 137 6.14 13.37 10.98
CA ALA A 137 5.59 12.59 12.07
C ALA A 137 4.47 13.36 12.80
N SER A 138 4.72 14.64 13.11
CA SER A 138 3.74 15.52 13.74
C SER A 138 2.51 15.75 12.86
N VAL A 139 2.70 16.02 11.57
CA VAL A 139 1.60 16.25 10.62
C VAL A 139 0.75 14.99 10.45
N SER A 140 1.38 13.82 10.28
CA SER A 140 0.66 12.55 10.13
C SER A 140 -0.16 12.19 11.37
N PHE A 141 0.38 12.48 12.56
CA PHE A 141 -0.31 12.24 13.83
C PHE A 141 -1.50 13.19 14.05
N LEU A 142 -1.41 14.45 13.59
CA LEU A 142 -2.45 15.45 13.78
C LEU A 142 -3.57 15.40 12.73
N ILE A 143 -3.28 14.90 11.52
CA ILE A 143 -4.24 14.83 10.42
C ILE A 143 -5.43 13.90 10.76
N ALA A 144 -5.18 12.72 11.30
CA ALA A 144 -6.25 11.74 11.55
C ALA A 144 -7.27 12.24 12.60
N PRO A 145 -6.88 12.74 13.79
CA PRO A 145 -7.81 13.34 14.75
C PRO A 145 -8.56 14.55 14.20
N LEU A 146 -7.91 15.36 13.36
CA LEU A 146 -8.51 16.54 12.76
C LEU A 146 -9.68 16.15 11.84
N PHE A 147 -9.48 15.18 10.95
CA PHE A 147 -10.55 14.67 10.07
C PHE A 147 -11.69 14.01 10.85
N LEU A 148 -11.38 13.32 11.96
CA LEU A 148 -12.41 12.77 12.85
C LEU A 148 -13.22 13.88 13.54
N ALA A 149 -12.58 14.98 13.96
CA ALA A 149 -13.24 16.12 14.57
C ALA A 149 -14.19 16.84 13.58
N PHE A 150 -13.91 16.79 12.28
CA PHE A 150 -14.79 17.29 11.22
C PHE A 150 -16.00 16.37 10.94
N GLY A 151 -16.16 15.26 11.67
CA GLY A 151 -17.29 14.34 11.52
C GLY A 151 -17.25 13.50 10.24
N ALA A 152 -16.11 13.42 9.56
CA ALA A 152 -15.95 12.56 8.40
C ALA A 152 -15.94 11.09 8.84
N SER A 153 -16.72 10.24 8.16
CA SER A 153 -16.76 8.83 8.54
C SER A 153 -15.42 8.15 8.22
N PRO A 154 -14.82 7.40 9.19
CA PRO A 154 -13.53 6.75 8.99
C PRO A 154 -13.50 5.84 7.77
N LEU A 155 -14.62 5.12 7.54
CA LEU A 155 -14.75 4.21 6.42
C LEU A 155 -14.63 4.94 5.07
N LYS A 156 -15.29 6.09 4.90
CA LYS A 156 -15.21 6.88 3.66
C LYS A 156 -13.81 7.45 3.46
N LEU A 157 -13.16 7.91 4.53
CA LEU A 157 -11.78 8.39 4.48
C LEU A 157 -10.83 7.30 4.00
N VAL A 158 -10.95 6.07 4.52
CA VAL A 158 -10.11 4.94 4.11
C VAL A 158 -10.37 4.55 2.66
N ILE A 159 -11.65 4.49 2.23
CA ILE A 159 -12.00 4.16 0.84
C ILE A 159 -11.44 5.21 -0.13
N ASN A 160 -11.60 6.50 0.19
CA ASN A 160 -11.09 7.60 -0.64
C ASN A 160 -9.55 7.64 -0.63
N ALA A 161 -8.91 7.46 0.51
CA ALA A 161 -7.46 7.37 0.60
C ALA A 161 -6.92 6.22 -0.26
N SER A 162 -7.56 5.05 -0.19
CA SER A 162 -7.17 3.89 -1.01
C SER A 162 -7.38 4.14 -2.51
N ALA A 163 -8.44 4.87 -2.88
CA ALA A 163 -8.64 5.29 -4.26
C ALA A 163 -7.55 6.27 -4.74
N LEU A 164 -7.16 7.23 -3.90
CA LEU A 164 -6.05 8.15 -4.20
C LEU A 164 -4.73 7.40 -4.34
N THR A 165 -4.46 6.42 -3.49
CA THR A 165 -3.26 5.58 -3.62
C THR A 165 -3.23 4.88 -4.98
N CYS A 166 -4.36 4.31 -5.43
CA CYS A 166 -4.46 3.74 -6.78
C CYS A 166 -4.14 4.77 -7.87
N MET A 167 -4.58 6.01 -7.71
CA MET A 167 -4.35 7.10 -8.66
C MET A 167 -2.86 7.48 -8.78
N PHE A 168 -2.12 7.47 -7.67
CA PHE A 168 -0.70 7.84 -7.65
C PHE A 168 0.27 6.67 -7.90
N THR A 169 -0.18 5.44 -7.75
CA THR A 169 0.61 4.22 -8.00
C THR A 169 1.25 4.09 -9.39
N PRO A 170 0.67 4.55 -10.52
CA PRO A 170 1.34 4.45 -11.82
C PRO A 170 2.66 5.21 -11.90
N ILE A 171 2.83 6.30 -11.14
CA ILE A 171 4.05 7.12 -11.17
C ILE A 171 5.29 6.28 -10.80
N PRO A 172 5.38 5.68 -9.59
CA PRO A 172 6.52 4.84 -9.23
C PRO A 172 6.64 3.57 -10.09
N LEU A 173 5.52 2.99 -10.55
CA LEU A 173 5.55 1.84 -11.46
C LEU A 173 6.28 2.16 -12.77
N ILE A 174 6.01 3.30 -13.40
CA ILE A 174 6.67 3.71 -14.64
C ILE A 174 8.19 3.87 -14.41
N PHE A 175 8.58 4.54 -13.32
CA PHE A 175 10.01 4.70 -12.97
C PHE A 175 10.69 3.35 -12.74
N LEU A 176 10.03 2.45 -12.00
CA LEU A 176 10.57 1.12 -11.71
C LEU A 176 10.66 0.26 -12.98
N SER A 177 9.66 0.32 -13.88
CA SER A 177 9.70 -0.37 -15.17
C SER A 177 10.81 0.16 -16.08
N LEU A 178 11.07 1.48 -16.07
CA LEU A 178 12.17 2.09 -16.83
C LEU A 178 13.54 1.63 -16.29
N LEU A 179 13.72 1.67 -14.97
CA LEU A 179 14.93 1.16 -14.30
C LEU A 179 15.15 -0.32 -14.61
N PHE A 180 14.10 -1.14 -14.45
CA PHE A 180 14.14 -2.56 -14.73
C PHE A 180 14.47 -2.89 -16.18
N SER A 181 13.99 -2.07 -17.13
CA SER A 181 14.30 -2.21 -18.55
C SER A 181 15.78 -1.93 -18.84
N GLY A 182 16.40 -1.00 -18.12
CA GLY A 182 17.81 -0.65 -18.21
C GLY A 182 18.78 -1.66 -17.57
N LEU A 183 18.29 -2.49 -16.64
CA LEU A 183 19.11 -3.51 -15.98
C LEU A 183 19.52 -4.63 -16.95
N ARG A 184 20.82 -4.95 -16.95
CA ARG A 184 21.38 -6.11 -17.66
C ARG A 184 21.43 -7.30 -16.69
N PHE A 185 20.56 -8.27 -16.92
CA PHE A 185 20.55 -9.51 -16.14
C PHE A 185 21.67 -10.44 -16.62
N PRO A 186 22.23 -11.30 -15.73
CA PRO A 186 23.07 -12.42 -16.14
C PRO A 186 22.30 -13.33 -17.13
N GLU A 187 23.03 -13.95 -18.08
CA GLU A 187 22.49 -14.62 -19.29
C GLU A 187 21.45 -15.73 -19.06
N ASP A 188 21.29 -16.23 -17.83
CA ASP A 188 20.43 -17.38 -17.49
C ASP A 188 18.94 -17.04 -17.27
N VAL A 189 18.56 -15.76 -17.22
CA VAL A 189 17.17 -15.35 -17.00
C VAL A 189 16.53 -14.94 -18.33
N LYS A 190 15.29 -15.39 -18.61
CA LYS A 190 14.45 -14.90 -19.74
C LYS A 190 14.01 -13.43 -19.52
N ALA A 191 14.98 -12.53 -19.37
CA ALA A 191 14.79 -11.14 -18.99
C ALA A 191 13.89 -10.38 -19.97
N GLY A 192 13.89 -10.76 -21.25
CA GLY A 192 12.99 -10.18 -22.25
C GLY A 192 11.51 -10.39 -21.93
N PHE A 193 11.11 -11.60 -21.52
CA PHE A 193 9.70 -11.90 -21.22
C PHE A 193 9.24 -11.19 -19.95
N VAL A 194 10.09 -11.18 -18.91
CA VAL A 194 9.79 -10.50 -17.63
C VAL A 194 9.67 -8.99 -17.81
N LYS A 195 10.53 -8.38 -18.63
CA LYS A 195 10.45 -6.95 -18.96
C LYS A 195 9.15 -6.59 -19.68
N VAL A 196 8.74 -7.40 -20.66
CA VAL A 196 7.46 -7.20 -21.37
C VAL A 196 6.29 -7.34 -20.41
N PHE A 197 6.30 -8.36 -19.55
CA PHE A 197 5.26 -8.57 -18.56
C PHE A 197 5.15 -7.40 -17.56
N CYS A 198 6.28 -6.89 -17.07
CA CYS A 198 6.33 -5.72 -16.20
C CYS A 198 5.69 -4.49 -16.86
N TRP A 199 6.02 -4.23 -18.13
CA TRP A 199 5.41 -3.13 -18.89
C TRP A 199 3.90 -3.30 -19.10
N ILE A 200 3.44 -4.52 -19.37
CA ILE A 200 2.00 -4.81 -19.50
C ILE A 200 1.28 -4.46 -18.19
N VAL A 201 1.81 -4.89 -17.05
CA VAL A 201 1.21 -4.59 -15.73
C VAL A 201 1.18 -3.08 -15.47
N THR A 202 2.27 -2.37 -15.74
CA THR A 202 2.36 -0.91 -15.60
C THR A 202 1.33 -0.19 -16.47
N VAL A 203 1.17 -0.61 -17.73
CA VAL A 203 0.17 -0.03 -18.65
C VAL A 203 -1.25 -0.30 -18.16
N VAL A 204 -1.56 -1.54 -17.76
CA VAL A 204 -2.88 -1.91 -17.25
C VAL A 204 -3.24 -1.11 -16.00
N ILE A 205 -2.34 -1.01 -15.02
CA ILE A 205 -2.57 -0.23 -13.80
C ILE A 205 -2.73 1.25 -14.14
N SER A 206 -1.91 1.80 -15.04
CA SER A 206 -2.03 3.19 -15.49
C SER A 206 -3.38 3.48 -16.16
N ILE A 207 -3.86 2.59 -17.02
CA ILE A 207 -5.20 2.72 -17.64
C ILE A 207 -6.29 2.70 -16.57
N ILE A 208 -6.23 1.76 -15.63
CA ILE A 208 -7.19 1.66 -14.53
C ILE A 208 -7.20 2.96 -13.72
N SER A 209 -6.03 3.50 -13.36
CA SER A 209 -5.91 4.74 -12.60
C SER A 209 -6.48 5.94 -13.38
N VAL A 210 -6.19 6.07 -14.68
CA VAL A 210 -6.70 7.16 -15.52
C VAL A 210 -8.21 7.07 -15.69
N VAL A 211 -8.74 5.89 -15.98
CA VAL A 211 -10.18 5.64 -16.08
C VAL A 211 -10.87 5.94 -14.75
N GLY A 212 -10.27 5.51 -13.63
CA GLY A 212 -10.77 5.82 -12.29
C GLY A 212 -10.81 7.30 -11.96
N LEU A 213 -9.80 8.05 -12.40
CA LEU A 213 -9.74 9.50 -12.24
C LEU A 213 -10.85 10.19 -13.05
N ILE A 214 -11.03 9.79 -14.31
CA ILE A 214 -12.12 10.30 -15.16
C ILE A 214 -13.47 10.05 -14.50
N PHE A 215 -13.74 8.84 -14.01
CA PHE A 215 -14.99 8.55 -13.31
C PHE A 215 -15.18 9.36 -12.02
N SER A 216 -14.11 9.64 -11.28
CA SER A 216 -14.17 10.44 -10.04
C SER A 216 -14.34 11.94 -10.28
N VAL A 217 -13.99 12.44 -11.46
CA VAL A 217 -14.11 13.87 -11.83
C VAL A 217 -15.42 14.16 -12.56
N PHE A 218 -15.94 13.20 -13.33
CA PHE A 218 -17.16 13.36 -14.14
C PHE A 218 -18.41 12.66 -13.57
N GLY A 219 -18.30 11.94 -12.47
CA GLY A 219 -19.42 11.28 -11.76
C GLY A 219 -19.60 11.82 -10.35
#